data_AF-A0A925WK33-F1
#
_entry.id   AF-A0A925WK33-F1
#
_cell.length_a   1.000
_cell.length_b   1.000
_cell.length_c   1.000
_cell.angle_alpha   90.00
_cell.angle_beta   90.00
_cell.angle_gamma   90.00
#
_symmetry.space_group_name_H-M   'P 1'
#
loop_
_entity.id
_entity.type
_entity.pdbx_description
1 polymer ?
#
loop_
_entity_poly.entity_id
_entity_poly.type
_entity_poly.pdbx_seq_one_letter_code
_entity_poly.pdbx_strand_id
1 'polypeptide(L)'
;MSLRNRLLASYLLLLTLTLGVITVVLLLGISRQAEPPTTTYQQLFAIARRNWDDVIPIRFNITPNRRITRLDDFAATNNVRVLVGNTTKQTVSYDSADVYPAAGQPLNLRLDRDFNPQIALDRLPREAEITAGAFTDLDNVEWLFIGI
;
A
#
# COMPACT_ATOMS: atom_id res chain seq x y z
N MET A 1 -4.64 59.18 18.86
CA MET A 1 -3.74 58.11 18.40
C MET A 1 -3.06 58.56 17.11
N SER A 2 -1.72 58.49 17.06
CA SER A 2 -0.96 58.91 15.87
C SER A 2 -1.26 57.99 14.67
N LEU A 3 -1.17 58.53 13.45
CA LEU A 3 -1.38 57.80 12.20
C LEU A 3 -0.49 56.53 12.11
N ARG A 4 0.72 56.62 12.69
CA ARG A 4 1.69 55.52 12.79
C ARG A 4 1.14 54.32 13.58
N ASN A 5 0.47 54.56 14.71
CA ASN A 5 -0.09 53.48 15.52
C ASN A 5 -1.27 52.79 14.83
N ARG A 6 -2.09 53.53 14.06
CA ARG A 6 -3.18 52.94 13.28
C ARG A 6 -2.64 52.03 12.16
N LEU A 7 -1.61 52.47 11.44
CA LEU A 7 -0.94 51.66 10.42
C LEU A 7 -0.33 50.39 11.02
N LEU A 8 0.41 50.52 12.12
CA LEU A 8 1.02 49.37 12.80
C LEU A 8 -0.05 48.37 13.28
N ALA A 9 -1.16 48.85 13.84
CA ALA A 9 -2.27 47.99 14.26
C ALA A 9 -2.92 47.27 13.07
N SER A 10 -3.13 47.93 11.93
CA SER A 10 -3.68 47.27 10.75
C SER A 10 -2.73 46.21 10.17
N TYR A 11 -1.42 46.48 10.17
CA TYR A 11 -0.42 45.50 9.74
C TYR A 11 -0.35 44.29 10.68
N LEU A 12 -0.39 44.51 11.99
CA LEU A 12 -0.45 43.43 12.98
C LEU A 12 -1.71 42.58 12.80
N LEU A 13 -2.88 43.22 12.66
CA LEU A 13 -4.14 42.50 12.46
C LEU A 13 -4.09 41.65 11.18
N LEU A 14 -3.61 42.23 10.07
CA LEU A 14 -3.47 41.52 8.80
C LEU A 14 -2.50 40.32 8.93
N LEU A 15 -1.37 40.52 9.61
CA LEU A 15 -0.39 39.46 9.85
C LEU A 15 -0.92 38.33 10.74
N THR A 16 -1.67 38.66 11.80
CA THR A 16 -2.33 37.65 12.64
C THR A 16 -3.39 36.88 11.86
N LEU A 17 -4.15 37.55 11.01
CA LEU A 17 -5.18 36.91 10.17
C LEU A 17 -4.54 35.94 9.17
N THR A 18 -3.48 36.35 8.46
CA THR A 18 -2.81 35.48 7.48
C THR A 18 -2.16 34.27 8.15
N LEU A 19 -1.51 34.47 9.30
CA LEU A 19 -0.98 33.37 10.11
C LEU A 19 -2.08 32.40 10.55
N GLY A 20 -3.22 32.92 11.02
CA GLY A 20 -4.37 32.10 11.41
C GLY A 20 -4.88 31.23 10.26
N VAL A 21 -5.01 31.78 9.05
CA VAL A 21 -5.42 31.02 7.86
C VAL A 21 -4.41 29.93 7.51
N ILE A 22 -3.11 30.26 7.52
CA ILE A 22 -2.04 29.27 7.24
C ILE A 22 -2.09 28.13 8.27
N THR A 23 -2.22 28.45 9.56
CA THR A 23 -2.33 27.44 10.61
C THR A 23 -3.54 26.53 10.42
N VAL A 24 -4.72 27.09 10.11
CA VAL A 24 -5.93 26.29 9.86
C VAL A 24 -5.76 25.38 8.65
N VAL A 25 -5.20 25.90 7.54
CA VAL A 25 -4.96 25.10 6.33
C VAL A 25 -3.97 23.96 6.62
N LEU A 26 -2.89 24.22 7.35
CA LEU A 26 -1.91 23.19 7.72
C LEU A 26 -2.53 22.12 8.62
N LEU A 27 -3.31 22.51 9.63
CA LEU A 27 -4.00 21.58 10.53
C LEU A 27 -4.99 20.69 9.76
N LEU A 28 -5.77 21.29 8.84
CA LEU A 28 -6.68 20.53 7.98
C LEU A 28 -5.94 19.61 7.02
N GLY A 29 -4.76 20.01 6.53
CA GLY A 29 -3.92 19.17 5.68
C GLY A 29 -3.41 17.93 6.41
N ILE A 30 -2.87 18.10 7.62
CA ILE A 30 -2.34 17.01 8.44
C ILE A 30 -3.47 16.05 8.86
N SER A 31 -4.63 16.57 9.22
CA SER A 31 -5.79 15.75 9.64
C SER A 31 -6.37 14.87 8.53
N ARG A 32 -6.02 15.11 7.25
CA ARG A 32 -6.52 14.34 6.11
C ARG A 32 -5.60 13.19 5.69
N GLN A 33 -4.44 13.03 6.31
CA GLN A 33 -3.62 11.86 6.06
C GLN A 33 -4.29 10.67 6.75
N ALA A 34 -4.85 9.75 5.97
CA ALA A 34 -5.28 8.47 6.47
C ALA A 34 -4.08 7.81 7.16
N GLU A 35 -4.26 7.38 8.41
CA GLU A 35 -3.21 6.67 9.12
C GLU A 35 -2.80 5.45 8.29
N PRO A 36 -1.50 5.27 7.98
CA PRO A 36 -1.06 4.12 7.22
C PRO A 36 -1.57 2.85 7.90
N PRO A 37 -2.12 1.87 7.16
CA PRO A 37 -2.74 0.68 7.74
C PRO A 37 -1.69 -0.34 8.21
N THR A 38 -0.78 0.11 9.09
CA THR A 38 0.38 -0.61 9.59
C THR A 38 -0.01 -1.94 10.23
N THR A 39 -1.10 -1.97 11.00
CA THR A 39 -1.61 -3.20 11.62
C THR A 39 -2.05 -4.22 10.57
N THR A 40 -2.76 -3.78 9.53
CA THR A 40 -3.20 -4.66 8.45
C THR A 40 -2.01 -5.20 7.65
N TYR A 41 -1.02 -4.37 7.34
CA TYR A 41 0.20 -4.84 6.68
C TYR A 41 0.97 -5.84 7.53
N GLN A 42 1.06 -5.64 8.85
CA GLN A 42 1.68 -6.61 9.76
C GLN A 42 0.92 -7.95 9.78
N GLN A 43 -0.42 -7.91 9.77
CA GLN A 43 -1.25 -9.12 9.70
C GLN A 43 -1.06 -9.87 8.38
N LEU A 44 -1.14 -9.15 7.25
CA LEU A 44 -0.87 -9.74 5.93
C LEU A 44 0.53 -10.34 5.89
N PHE A 45 1.52 -9.63 6.44
CA PHE A 45 2.91 -10.09 6.49
C PHE A 45 3.05 -11.36 7.33
N ALA A 46 2.38 -11.44 8.48
CA ALA A 46 2.37 -12.65 9.29
C ALA A 46 1.74 -13.84 8.54
N ILE A 47 0.66 -13.60 7.80
CA ILE A 47 -0.01 -14.62 6.97
C ILE A 47 0.93 -15.11 5.86
N ALA A 48 1.55 -14.20 5.11
CA ALA A 48 2.50 -14.58 4.06
C ALA A 48 3.71 -15.31 4.66
N ARG A 49 4.27 -14.80 5.76
CA ARG A 49 5.46 -15.37 6.42
C ARG A 49 5.27 -16.80 6.89
N ARG A 50 4.08 -17.12 7.41
CA ARG A 50 3.76 -18.48 7.86
C ARG A 50 3.77 -19.49 6.69
N ASN A 51 3.52 -19.02 5.47
CA ASN A 51 3.29 -19.86 4.30
C ASN A 51 4.24 -19.52 3.13
N TRP A 52 5.40 -18.90 3.38
CA TRP A 52 6.32 -18.49 2.32
C TRP A 52 6.80 -19.66 1.47
N ASP A 53 6.94 -20.85 2.06
CA ASP A 53 7.35 -22.05 1.33
C ASP A 53 6.30 -22.50 0.29
N ASP A 54 5.04 -22.12 0.49
CA ASP A 54 3.94 -22.40 -0.43
C ASP A 54 3.76 -21.30 -1.49
N VAL A 55 4.04 -20.05 -1.13
CA VAL A 55 3.77 -18.85 -1.95
C VAL A 55 4.97 -18.45 -2.81
N ILE A 56 6.20 -18.55 -2.30
CA ILE A 56 7.41 -18.17 -3.04
C ILE A 56 7.88 -19.40 -3.83
N PRO A 57 7.81 -19.39 -5.17
CA PRO A 57 8.36 -20.47 -5.96
C PRO A 57 9.88 -20.33 -5.98
N ILE A 58 10.54 -20.70 -4.89
CA ILE A 58 12.00 -20.76 -4.80
C ILE A 58 12.45 -21.94 -5.66
N ARG A 59 12.56 -21.73 -6.98
CA ARG A 59 13.32 -22.59 -7.91
C ARG A 59 12.81 -24.01 -8.18
N PHE A 60 11.54 -24.33 -7.90
CA PHE A 60 11.03 -25.67 -8.24
C PHE A 60 10.36 -25.69 -9.61
N ASN A 61 10.77 -26.68 -10.42
CA ASN A 61 10.30 -27.05 -11.75
C ASN A 61 8.83 -27.55 -11.73
N ILE A 62 7.94 -26.79 -11.09
CA ILE A 62 6.53 -27.11 -10.90
C ILE A 62 5.78 -26.67 -12.16
N THR A 63 5.06 -27.61 -12.77
CA THR A 63 4.17 -27.40 -13.90
C THR A 63 3.17 -26.26 -13.59
N PRO A 64 2.91 -25.33 -14.51
CA PRO A 64 2.05 -24.16 -14.27
C PRO A 64 0.72 -24.46 -13.57
N ASN A 65 0.03 -25.53 -13.97
CA ASN A 65 -1.27 -25.89 -13.42
C ASN A 65 -1.23 -26.24 -11.93
N ARG A 66 -0.17 -26.92 -11.45
CA ARG A 66 -0.02 -27.23 -10.02
C ARG A 66 0.27 -26.01 -9.15
N ARG A 67 0.83 -24.94 -9.74
CA ARG A 67 1.06 -23.69 -9.02
C ARG A 67 -0.24 -22.96 -8.77
N ILE A 68 -1.11 -22.88 -9.79
CA ILE A 68 -2.41 -22.19 -9.72
C ILE A 68 -3.27 -22.77 -8.59
N THR A 69 -3.47 -24.10 -8.57
CA THR A 69 -4.29 -24.74 -7.54
C THR A 69 -3.80 -24.46 -6.11
N ARG A 70 -2.48 -24.38 -5.89
CA ARG A 70 -1.94 -24.07 -4.57
C ARG A 70 -2.21 -22.62 -4.13
N LEU A 71 -2.22 -21.68 -5.08
CA LEU A 71 -2.52 -20.29 -4.77
C LEU A 71 -4.01 -20.10 -4.47
N ASP A 72 -4.90 -20.82 -5.17
CA ASP A 72 -6.34 -20.85 -4.86
C ASP A 72 -6.58 -21.44 -3.46
N ASP A 73 -5.95 -22.57 -3.13
CA ASP A 73 -6.04 -23.21 -1.82
C ASP A 73 -5.53 -22.30 -0.70
N PHE A 74 -4.40 -21.61 -0.94
CA PHE A 74 -3.84 -20.65 0.01
C PHE A 74 -4.77 -19.46 0.22
N ALA A 75 -5.32 -18.89 -0.87
CA ALA A 75 -6.27 -17.79 -0.84
C ALA A 75 -7.51 -18.15 -0.01
N ALA A 76 -8.10 -19.31 -0.30
CA ALA A 76 -9.26 -19.84 0.41
C ALA A 76 -8.97 -20.10 1.89
N THR A 77 -7.83 -20.73 2.21
CA THR A 77 -7.46 -21.09 3.59
C THR A 77 -7.24 -19.88 4.48
N ASN A 78 -6.64 -18.82 3.93
CA ASN A 78 -6.29 -17.63 4.71
C ASN A 78 -7.33 -16.50 4.56
N ASN A 79 -8.39 -16.71 3.78
CA ASN A 79 -9.37 -15.69 3.43
C ASN A 79 -8.72 -14.40 2.89
N VAL A 80 -7.79 -14.57 1.96
CA VAL A 80 -7.04 -13.49 1.29
C VAL A 80 -7.15 -13.65 -0.22
N ARG A 81 -6.93 -12.56 -0.95
CA ARG A 81 -6.78 -12.58 -2.41
C ARG A 81 -5.30 -12.65 -2.78
N VAL A 82 -4.96 -13.52 -3.71
CA VAL A 82 -3.60 -13.64 -4.24
C VAL A 82 -3.58 -13.10 -5.66
N LEU A 83 -2.67 -12.16 -5.89
CA LEU A 83 -2.34 -11.67 -7.22
C LEU A 83 -0.90 -12.07 -7.55
N VAL A 84 -0.69 -12.56 -8.77
CA VAL A 84 0.63 -12.64 -9.37
C VAL A 84 0.66 -11.64 -10.50
N GLY A 85 1.68 -10.78 -10.51
CA GLY A 85 1.77 -9.71 -11.49
C GLY A 85 3.20 -9.24 -11.69
N ASN A 86 3.37 -8.38 -12.69
CA ASN A 86 4.61 -7.67 -12.95
C ASN A 86 4.48 -6.27 -12.36
N THR A 87 5.22 -5.97 -11.29
CA THR A 87 5.18 -4.67 -10.61
C THR A 87 5.73 -3.53 -11.47
N THR A 88 6.74 -3.81 -12.31
CA THR A 88 7.33 -2.82 -13.24
C THR A 88 6.36 -2.41 -14.34
N LYS A 89 5.67 -3.38 -14.95
CA LYS A 89 4.66 -3.14 -15.99
C LYS A 89 3.29 -2.81 -15.40
N GLN A 90 3.13 -2.99 -14.09
CA GLN A 90 1.85 -2.90 -13.40
C GLN A 90 0.77 -3.74 -14.08
N THR A 91 1.04 -5.02 -14.32
CA THR A 91 0.06 -5.93 -14.95
C THR A 91 -0.17 -7.19 -14.15
N VAL A 92 -1.41 -7.68 -14.13
CA VAL A 92 -1.79 -8.94 -13.48
C VAL A 92 -1.61 -10.12 -14.45
N SER A 93 -1.04 -11.22 -13.99
CA SER A 93 -0.96 -12.49 -14.73
C SER A 93 -1.82 -13.60 -14.14
N TYR A 94 -2.15 -13.52 -12.86
CA TYR A 94 -3.08 -14.43 -12.18
C TYR A 94 -3.76 -13.73 -11.01
N ASP A 95 -5.02 -14.08 -10.76
CA ASP A 95 -5.87 -13.55 -9.69
C ASP A 95 -6.75 -14.66 -9.13
N SER A 96 -6.60 -14.97 -7.84
CA SER A 96 -7.38 -16.01 -7.16
C SER A 96 -8.87 -15.66 -7.00
N ALA A 97 -9.27 -14.40 -7.22
CA ALA A 97 -10.66 -13.95 -7.16
C ALA A 97 -11.33 -13.83 -8.53
N ASP A 98 -10.61 -14.16 -9.62
CA ASP A 98 -11.09 -14.07 -11.01
C ASP A 98 -11.66 -12.69 -11.43
N VAL A 99 -11.27 -11.60 -10.75
CA VAL A 99 -11.68 -10.23 -11.11
C VAL A 99 -10.89 -9.74 -12.32
N TYR A 100 -9.65 -10.22 -12.50
CA TYR A 100 -8.82 -9.95 -13.69
C TYR A 100 -8.87 -11.14 -14.68
N PRO A 101 -9.86 -11.21 -15.60
CA PRO A 101 -10.10 -12.40 -16.44
C PRO A 101 -9.02 -12.64 -17.52
N ALA A 102 -8.18 -11.65 -17.81
CA ALA A 102 -7.14 -11.76 -18.83
C ALA A 102 -5.76 -11.35 -18.28
N ALA A 103 -4.76 -12.16 -18.59
CA ALA A 103 -3.37 -11.81 -18.29
C ALA A 103 -2.96 -10.53 -19.04
N GLY A 104 -2.21 -9.66 -18.37
CA GLY A 104 -1.73 -8.38 -18.91
C GLY A 104 -2.61 -7.18 -18.57
N GLN A 105 -3.72 -7.36 -17.85
CA GLN A 105 -4.56 -6.25 -17.43
C GLN A 105 -3.82 -5.31 -16.45
N PRO A 106 -4.02 -3.98 -16.56
CA PRO A 106 -3.31 -3.02 -15.74
C PRO A 106 -3.77 -3.08 -14.28
N LEU A 107 -2.82 -2.87 -13.37
CA LEU A 107 -3.00 -2.83 -11.92
C LEU A 107 -2.59 -1.47 -11.39
N ASN A 108 -3.53 -0.69 -10.85
CA ASN A 108 -3.21 0.62 -10.30
C ASN A 108 -2.59 0.49 -8.90
N LEU A 109 -1.28 0.19 -8.85
CA LEU A 109 -0.54 0.02 -7.60
C LEU A 109 -0.14 1.39 -6.99
N ARG A 110 -0.50 1.59 -5.72
CA ARG A 110 0.00 2.67 -4.87
C ARG A 110 0.89 2.07 -3.78
N LEU A 111 2.21 2.20 -3.94
CA LEU A 111 3.20 1.68 -3.00
C LEU A 111 3.34 2.58 -1.77
N ASP A 112 3.29 1.99 -0.58
CA ASP A 112 3.63 2.64 0.68
C ASP A 112 5.12 2.45 0.97
N ARG A 113 5.93 3.42 0.52
CA ARG A 113 7.40 3.39 0.67
C ARG A 113 7.89 3.51 2.11
N ASP A 114 7.02 4.01 2.99
CA ASP A 114 7.32 4.17 4.41
C ASP A 114 7.07 2.88 5.21
N PHE A 115 6.48 1.86 4.58
CA PHE A 115 6.34 0.55 5.21
C PHE A 115 7.69 -0.16 5.26
N ASN A 116 8.26 -0.22 6.46
CA ASN A 116 9.43 -1.03 6.75
C ASN A 116 9.03 -2.16 7.72
N PRO A 117 8.93 -3.42 7.25
CA PRO A 117 8.69 -4.53 8.17
C PRO A 117 9.92 -4.66 9.09
N GLN A 118 9.78 -4.29 10.36
CA GLN A 118 10.83 -4.42 11.39
C GLN A 118 11.22 -5.88 11.71
N ILE A 119 10.78 -6.84 10.89
CA ILE A 119 10.85 -8.26 11.16
C ILE A 119 12.03 -8.85 10.39
N ALA A 120 12.83 -9.68 11.08
CA ALA A 120 13.98 -10.36 10.51
C ALA A 120 13.61 -11.14 9.24
N LEU A 121 14.23 -10.72 8.12
CA LEU A 121 14.05 -11.26 6.77
C LEU A 121 14.89 -12.52 6.52
N ASP A 122 15.30 -13.22 7.58
CA ASP A 122 16.31 -14.28 7.53
C ASP A 122 15.98 -15.45 6.57
N ARG A 123 14.72 -15.58 6.13
CA ARG A 123 14.26 -16.62 5.21
C ARG A 123 14.04 -16.14 3.77
N LEU A 124 14.11 -14.84 3.50
CA LEU A 124 13.94 -14.32 2.15
C LEU A 124 15.29 -14.30 1.41
N PRO A 125 15.30 -14.53 0.08
CA PRO A 125 16.47 -14.27 -0.74
C PRO A 125 16.99 -12.85 -0.48
N ARG A 126 18.30 -12.64 -0.48
CA ARG A 126 18.90 -11.30 -0.26
C ARG A 126 18.41 -10.23 -1.24
N GLU A 127 17.86 -10.65 -2.37
CA GLU A 127 17.37 -9.80 -3.47
C GLU A 127 15.85 -9.57 -3.41
N ALA A 128 15.14 -10.24 -2.50
CA ALA A 128 13.70 -10.10 -2.36
C ALA A 128 13.38 -8.80 -1.61
N GLU A 129 12.64 -7.90 -2.26
CA GLU A 129 12.19 -6.64 -1.68
C GLU A 129 10.71 -6.78 -1.29
N ILE A 130 10.42 -6.71 0.01
CA ILE A 130 9.03 -6.68 0.45
C ILE A 130 8.47 -5.30 0.13
N THR A 131 7.37 -5.29 -0.59
CA THR A 131 6.59 -4.09 -0.87
C THR A 131 5.25 -4.19 -0.17
N ALA A 132 4.69 -3.05 0.23
CA ALA A 132 3.32 -2.96 0.71
C ALA A 132 2.65 -1.75 0.05
N GLY A 133 1.33 -1.75 0.06
CA GLY A 133 0.58 -0.64 -0.50
C GLY A 133 -0.89 -0.96 -0.66
N ALA A 134 -1.53 -0.16 -1.50
CA ALA A 134 -2.91 -0.34 -1.89
C ALA A 134 -3.03 -0.46 -3.42
N PHE A 135 -4.09 -1.11 -3.87
CA PHE A 135 -4.53 -1.04 -5.26
C PHE A 135 -6.04 -0.98 -5.33
N THR A 136 -6.56 -0.50 -6.45
CA THR A 136 -7.99 -0.50 -6.73
C THR A 136 -8.26 -1.49 -7.86
N ASP A 137 -9.20 -2.41 -7.66
CA ASP A 137 -9.57 -3.39 -8.67
C ASP A 137 -10.57 -2.86 -9.70
N LEU A 138 -11.02 -3.73 -10.62
CA LEU A 138 -11.96 -3.36 -11.68
C LEU A 138 -13.35 -2.98 -11.14
N ASP A 139 -13.71 -3.46 -9.94
CA ASP A 139 -14.97 -3.14 -9.25
C ASP A 139 -14.84 -1.88 -8.38
N ASN A 140 -13.71 -1.17 -8.49
CA ASN A 140 -13.39 0.03 -7.74
C ASN A 140 -13.31 -0.21 -6.21
N VAL A 141 -12.98 -1.43 -5.79
CA VAL A 141 -12.73 -1.79 -4.40
C VAL A 141 -11.24 -1.59 -4.09
N GLU A 142 -10.96 -0.89 -3.00
CA GLU A 142 -9.59 -0.69 -2.52
C GLU A 142 -9.13 -1.91 -1.72
N TRP A 143 -7.96 -2.44 -2.10
CA TRP A 143 -7.32 -3.57 -1.45
C TRP A 143 -5.95 -3.15 -0.93
N LEU A 144 -5.65 -3.58 0.29
CA LEU A 144 -4.30 -3.51 0.85
C LEU A 144 -3.55 -4.78 0.47
N PHE A 145 -2.27 -4.64 0.15
CA PHE A 145 -1.45 -5.78 -0.25
C PHE A 145 -0.06 -5.73 0.37
N ILE A 146 0.56 -6.90 0.38
CA ILE A 146 2.00 -7.08 0.52
C ILE A 146 2.50 -7.90 -0.67
N GLY A 147 3.71 -7.59 -1.13
CA GLY A 147 4.35 -8.25 -2.26
C GLY A 147 5.82 -8.54 -1.93
N ILE A 148 6.42 -9.40 -2.74
CA ILE A 148 7.83 -9.80 -2.70
C ILE A 148 8.38 -9.75 -4.13
#